data_AF-S7TVT8-F1
#
_entry.id   AF-S7TVT8-F1
#
_cell.length_a   1.000
_cell.length_b   1.000
_cell.length_c   1.000
_cell.angle_alpha   90.00
_cell.angle_beta   90.00
_cell.angle_gamma   90.00
#
_symmetry.space_group_name_H-M   'P 1'
#
loop_
_entity.id
_entity.type
_entity.pdbx_description
1 polymer ?
#
loop_
_entity_poly.entity_id
_entity_poly.type
_entity_poly.pdbx_seq_one_letter_code
_entity_poly.pdbx_strand_id
1 'polypeptide(L)'
;MAAGSKQCFLCHEMVNNNLGHAIHSFANCLGCHMPRIAKSAESGDIHSHVFKALLPSDTMKNPVIPNSCQACHKHKKDDLKDLQEDWEKLARLPKPIGQTIDFVE
;
A
#
# COMPACT_ATOMS: atom_id res chain seq x y z
N MET A 1 -11.61 -9.11 21.18
CA MET A 1 -10.34 -9.37 20.47
C MET A 1 -10.39 -8.60 19.14
N ALA A 2 -9.31 -7.92 18.74
CA ALA A 2 -9.27 -7.24 17.45
C ALA A 2 -9.06 -8.26 16.31
N ALA A 3 -9.50 -7.93 15.10
CA ALA A 3 -9.42 -8.82 13.93
C ALA A 3 -8.97 -8.05 12.67
N GLY A 4 -8.25 -8.73 11.78
CA GLY A 4 -7.71 -8.14 10.55
C GLY A 4 -6.78 -6.94 10.85
N SER A 5 -6.91 -5.86 10.07
CA SER A 5 -6.13 -4.62 10.25
C SER A 5 -6.25 -4.02 11.66
N LYS A 6 -7.36 -4.27 12.37
CA LYS A 6 -7.56 -3.75 13.74
C LYS A 6 -6.53 -4.31 14.72
N GLN A 7 -5.96 -5.48 14.45
CA GLN A 7 -4.89 -6.05 15.27
C GLN A 7 -3.61 -5.22 15.14
N CYS A 8 -3.32 -4.67 13.95
CA CYS A 8 -2.16 -3.82 13.74
C CYS A 8 -2.25 -2.54 14.57
N PHE A 9 -3.45 -1.97 14.69
CA PHE A 9 -3.70 -0.75 15.47
C PHE A 9 -3.61 -0.93 16.98
N LEU A 10 -3.44 -2.15 17.48
CA LEU A 10 -3.12 -2.34 18.90
C LEU A 10 -1.74 -1.76 19.26
N CYS A 11 -0.82 -1.70 18.28
CA CYS A 11 0.54 -1.21 18.47
C CYS A 11 0.97 -0.11 17.47
N HIS A 12 0.34 -0.01 16.29
CA HIS A 12 0.71 0.95 15.26
C HIS A 12 -0.33 2.06 15.11
N GLU A 13 0.08 3.31 15.21
CA GLU A 13 -0.77 4.45 14.85
C GLU A 13 -0.63 4.76 13.35
N MET A 14 -1.76 4.98 12.65
CA MET A 14 -1.71 5.43 11.26
C MET A 14 -1.41 6.92 11.20
N VAL A 15 -0.17 7.24 10.81
CA VAL A 15 0.25 8.63 10.68
C VAL A 15 -0.27 9.29 9.40
N ASN A 16 -0.39 8.53 8.30
CA ASN A 16 -0.85 9.01 7.00
C ASN A 16 -2.14 8.29 6.61
N ASN A 17 -3.29 8.94 6.82
CA ASN A 17 -4.63 8.45 6.50
C ASN A 17 -5.22 9.14 5.25
N ASN A 18 -4.36 9.59 4.35
CA ASN A 18 -4.76 10.43 3.22
C ASN A 18 -5.10 9.60 1.99
N LEU A 19 -6.19 9.97 1.31
CA LEU A 19 -6.56 9.54 -0.05
C LEU A 19 -6.79 8.02 -0.22
N GLY A 20 -6.88 7.56 -1.48
CA GLY A 20 -7.30 6.20 -1.86
C GLY A 20 -6.41 5.04 -1.34
N HIS A 21 -5.22 5.33 -0.82
CA HIS A 21 -4.34 4.32 -0.21
C HIS A 21 -4.50 4.22 1.31
N ALA A 22 -5.44 4.96 1.90
CA ALA A 22 -5.87 4.78 3.28
C ALA A 22 -6.65 3.47 3.46
N ILE A 23 -6.64 2.93 4.69
CA ILE A 23 -7.09 1.55 4.99
C ILE A 23 -8.56 1.27 4.66
N HIS A 24 -9.40 2.30 4.54
CA HIS A 24 -10.82 2.18 4.24
C HIS A 24 -11.20 2.57 2.81
N SER A 25 -10.22 2.86 1.94
CA SER A 25 -10.48 3.18 0.55
C SER A 25 -10.33 1.94 -0.34
N PHE A 26 -9.14 1.30 -0.37
CA PHE A 26 -8.91 0.16 -1.26
C PHE A 26 -7.94 -0.92 -0.73
N ALA A 27 -7.00 -0.59 0.17
CA ALA A 27 -5.97 -1.52 0.64
C ALA A 27 -6.00 -1.64 2.17
N ASN A 28 -5.86 -2.85 2.73
CA ASN A 28 -5.59 -3.04 4.15
C ASN A 28 -4.07 -2.98 4.44
N CYS A 29 -3.63 -3.06 5.70
CA CYS A 29 -2.19 -3.03 6.05
C CYS A 29 -1.37 -4.03 5.20
N LEU A 30 -1.93 -5.21 4.98
CA LEU A 30 -1.27 -6.31 4.26
C LEU A 30 -1.24 -6.08 2.75
N GLY A 31 -2.14 -5.27 2.21
CA GLY A 31 -2.19 -4.94 0.78
C GLY A 31 -0.89 -4.32 0.26
N CYS A 32 -0.16 -3.58 1.11
CA CYS A 32 1.15 -3.03 0.77
C CYS A 32 2.30 -3.66 1.57
N HIS A 33 2.08 -4.06 2.83
CA HIS A 33 3.17 -4.59 3.66
C HIS A 33 3.39 -6.10 3.51
N MET A 34 2.38 -6.84 3.03
CA MET A 34 2.47 -8.26 2.74
C MET A 34 1.74 -8.59 1.42
N PRO A 35 2.03 -7.88 0.32
CA PRO A 35 1.27 -8.03 -0.91
C PRO A 35 1.45 -9.44 -1.49
N ARG A 36 0.49 -9.89 -2.31
CA ARG A 36 0.60 -11.17 -3.01
C ARG A 36 1.57 -11.08 -4.18
N ILE A 37 2.86 -11.13 -3.88
CA ILE A 37 3.96 -10.98 -4.84
C ILE A 37 5.01 -12.08 -4.72
N ALA A 38 4.85 -13.00 -3.78
CA ALA A 38 5.78 -14.11 -3.63
C ALA A 38 5.48 -15.20 -4.68
N LYS A 39 6.51 -15.98 -5.05
CA LYS A 39 6.56 -16.77 -6.30
C LYS A 39 6.28 -18.28 -6.14
N SER A 40 5.85 -18.78 -4.98
CA SER A 40 6.09 -20.20 -4.65
C SER A 40 5.14 -21.25 -5.25
N ALA A 41 4.13 -20.89 -6.06
CA ALA A 41 3.49 -21.87 -6.97
C ALA A 41 2.89 -21.20 -8.21
N GLU A 42 2.30 -20.01 -8.07
CA GLU A 42 1.82 -19.16 -9.18
C GLU A 42 2.16 -17.68 -8.91
N SER A 43 2.29 -16.84 -9.94
CA SER A 43 2.59 -15.41 -9.70
C SER A 43 1.38 -14.72 -9.03
N GLY A 44 1.51 -14.40 -7.75
CA GLY A 44 0.50 -13.65 -6.98
C GLY A 44 -0.48 -14.50 -6.17
N ASP A 45 -0.16 -15.76 -5.92
CA ASP A 45 -0.93 -16.68 -5.08
C ASP A 45 -0.64 -16.51 -3.58
N ILE A 46 0.60 -16.15 -3.21
CA ILE A 46 1.06 -16.08 -1.82
C ILE A 46 1.47 -14.68 -1.39
N HIS A 47 1.13 -14.35 -0.14
CA HIS A 47 1.54 -13.10 0.50
C HIS A 47 3.04 -13.10 0.79
N SER A 48 3.67 -11.95 0.55
CA SER A 48 5.03 -11.68 0.99
C SER A 48 5.12 -11.63 2.51
N HIS A 49 6.14 -12.26 3.09
CA HIS A 49 6.42 -12.24 4.53
C HIS A 49 7.56 -11.27 4.90
N VAL A 50 7.93 -10.37 3.98
CA VAL A 50 8.95 -9.33 4.24
C VAL A 50 8.42 -8.21 5.16
N PHE A 51 7.09 -8.10 5.30
CA PHE A 51 6.41 -7.13 6.16
C PHE A 51 6.83 -5.66 5.91
N LYS A 52 7.05 -5.32 4.64
CA LYS A 52 7.47 -3.99 4.19
C LYS A 52 6.82 -3.69 2.85
N ALA A 53 6.42 -2.43 2.66
CA ALA A 53 6.12 -1.93 1.32
C ALA A 53 7.40 -1.96 0.47
N LEU A 54 7.44 -2.88 -0.49
CA LEU A 54 8.42 -2.88 -1.58
C LEU A 54 7.98 -1.86 -2.62
N LEU A 55 8.83 -0.86 -2.86
CA LEU A 55 8.55 0.26 -3.74
C LEU A 55 8.94 -0.07 -5.19
N PRO A 56 8.41 0.64 -6.20
CA PRO A 56 8.84 0.46 -7.59
C PRO A 56 10.35 0.67 -7.76
N SER A 57 10.96 1.56 -6.98
CA SER A 57 12.42 1.73 -6.93
C SER A 57 13.21 0.50 -6.50
N ASP A 58 12.64 -0.40 -5.70
CA ASP A 58 13.27 -1.67 -5.36
C ASP A 58 13.32 -2.60 -6.59
N THR A 59 12.25 -2.65 -7.39
CA THR A 59 12.20 -3.35 -8.67
C THR A 59 13.12 -2.72 -9.72
N MET A 60 13.21 -1.38 -9.78
CA MET A 60 14.13 -0.70 -10.70
C MET A 60 15.60 -1.00 -10.39
N LYS A 61 15.96 -1.14 -9.11
CA LYS A 61 17.32 -1.53 -8.67
C LYS A 61 17.60 -3.01 -8.92
N ASN A 62 16.60 -3.87 -8.76
CA ASN A 62 16.71 -5.29 -9.01
C ASN A 62 15.40 -5.84 -9.60
N PRO A 63 15.34 -6.08 -10.93
CA PRO A 63 14.11 -6.53 -11.61
C PRO A 63 13.57 -7.88 -11.11
N VAL A 64 14.37 -8.66 -10.39
CA VAL A 64 13.93 -9.93 -9.79
C VAL A 64 13.01 -9.69 -8.58
N ILE A 65 13.12 -8.52 -7.93
CA ILE A 65 12.34 -8.13 -6.76
C ILE A 65 11.03 -7.47 -7.23
N PRO A 66 9.86 -8.09 -6.97
CA PRO A 66 8.58 -7.46 -7.26
C PRO A 66 8.27 -6.33 -6.26
N ASN A 67 7.41 -5.39 -6.65
CA ASN A 67 6.94 -4.31 -5.78
C ASN A 67 5.46 -4.49 -5.40
N SER A 68 5.06 -3.73 -4.40
CA SER A 68 3.72 -3.78 -3.79
C SER A 68 2.67 -3.06 -4.63
N CYS A 69 3.09 -2.10 -5.45
CA CYS A 69 2.21 -1.22 -6.22
C CYS A 69 1.56 -1.98 -7.38
N GLN A 70 2.35 -2.77 -8.11
CA GLN A 70 1.89 -3.54 -9.26
C GLN A 70 0.98 -4.74 -8.90
N ALA A 71 0.77 -5.02 -7.62
CA ALA A 71 -0.25 -5.99 -7.16
C ALA A 71 -1.68 -5.47 -7.39
N CYS A 72 -1.89 -4.15 -7.24
CA CYS A 72 -3.16 -3.47 -7.47
C CYS A 72 -3.19 -2.71 -8.80
N HIS A 73 -2.06 -2.09 -9.18
CA HIS A 73 -1.85 -1.43 -10.48
C HIS A 73 -1.65 -2.49 -11.58
N LYS A 74 -2.74 -3.24 -11.80
CA LYS A 74 -2.77 -4.58 -12.41
C LYS A 74 -2.58 -4.58 -13.91
N HIS A 75 -2.39 -3.43 -14.56
CA HIS A 75 -1.95 -3.43 -15.95
C HIS A 75 -0.50 -3.85 -16.11
N LYS A 76 0.27 -4.13 -15.03
CA LYS A 76 1.68 -4.65 -15.05
C LYS A 76 2.64 -3.88 -16.00
N LYS A 77 2.15 -2.78 -16.56
CA LYS A 77 2.73 -1.93 -17.60
C LYS A 77 2.72 -0.47 -17.16
N ASP A 78 2.05 -0.16 -16.04
CA ASP A 78 2.23 1.12 -15.38
C ASP A 78 3.72 1.28 -15.12
N ASP A 79 4.25 2.40 -15.59
CA ASP A 79 5.67 2.65 -15.60
C ASP A 79 6.18 2.72 -14.15
N LEU A 80 7.30 2.05 -13.87
CA LEU A 80 7.85 1.99 -12.51
C LEU A 80 8.27 3.37 -12.00
N LYS A 81 8.70 4.26 -12.90
CA LYS A 81 9.08 5.62 -12.56
C LYS A 81 7.83 6.43 -12.21
N ASP A 82 6.78 6.34 -13.00
CA ASP A 82 5.51 7.03 -12.72
C ASP A 82 4.93 6.58 -11.36
N LEU A 83 4.89 5.27 -11.11
CA LEU A 83 4.43 4.71 -9.83
C LEU A 83 5.29 5.17 -8.64
N GLN A 84 6.62 5.28 -8.84
CA GLN A 84 7.53 5.77 -7.81
C GLN A 84 7.30 7.26 -7.53
N GLU A 85 7.20 8.08 -8.58
CA GLU A 85 6.95 9.51 -8.47
C GLU A 85 5.61 9.80 -7.78
N ASP A 86 4.57 9.05 -8.12
CA ASP A 86 3.25 9.21 -7.49
C ASP A 86 3.26 8.80 -6.02
N TRP A 87 3.95 7.71 -5.67
CA TRP A 87 4.15 7.35 -4.27
C TRP A 87 4.89 8.45 -3.50
N GLU A 88 5.92 9.07 -4.08
CA GLU A 88 6.67 10.16 -3.44
C GLU A 88 5.84 11.41 -3.22
N LYS A 89 4.97 11.75 -4.19
CA LYS A 89 3.99 12.83 -4.02
C LYS A 89 3.06 12.50 -2.84
N LEU A 90 2.44 11.32 -2.85
CA LEU A 90 1.52 10.87 -1.81
C LEU A 90 2.14 10.82 -0.41
N ALA A 91 3.39 10.34 -0.31
CA ALA A 91 4.10 10.21 0.97
C ALA A 91 4.41 11.55 1.64
N ARG A 92 4.37 12.65 0.88
CA ARG A 92 4.63 14.02 1.36
C ARG A 92 3.37 14.87 1.46
N LEU A 93 2.22 14.39 1.00
CA LEU A 93 0.98 15.16 1.04
C LEU A 93 0.56 15.39 2.50
N PRO A 94 0.35 16.65 2.90
CA PRO A 94 -0.18 16.94 4.22
C PRO A 94 -1.59 16.38 4.35
N LYS A 95 -2.02 16.07 5.59
CA LYS A 95 -3.42 15.73 5.87
C LYS A 95 -4.34 16.80 5.28
N PRO A 96 -5.41 16.45 4.55
CA PRO A 96 -6.36 17.43 4.05
C PRO A 96 -6.85 18.31 5.19
N ILE A 97 -6.64 19.62 5.07
CA ILE A 97 -7.08 20.61 6.05
C ILE A 97 -8.39 21.19 5.50
N GLY A 98 -9.51 20.79 6.10
CA GLY A 98 -10.85 21.25 5.71
C GLY A 98 -11.83 21.03 6.86
N GLN A 99 -13.00 21.68 6.79
CA GLN A 99 -14.06 21.41 7.76
C GLN A 99 -14.52 19.95 7.62
N THR A 100 -14.54 19.23 8.74
CA THR A 100 -15.26 17.97 8.82
C THR A 100 -16.74 18.29 8.58
N ILE A 101 -17.36 17.58 7.65
CA ILE A 101 -18.80 17.70 7.44
C ILE A 101 -19.45 17.09 8.68
N ASP A 102 -20.18 17.91 9.44
CA ASP A 102 -20.93 17.42 10.58
C ASP A 102 -22.00 16.43 10.08
N PHE A 103 -22.21 15.37 10.86
CA PHE A 103 -23.25 14.41 10.56
C PHE A 103 -24.59 15.12 10.70
N VAL A 104 -25.35 15.20 9.60
CA VAL A 104 -26.75 15.65 9.67
C VAL A 104 -27.56 14.48 10.20
N GLU A 105 -28.18 14.66 11.37
CA GLU A 105 -29.04 13.68 12.04
C GLU A 105 -30.25 13.27 11.19
#